data_AF-A0A261BES7-F1
#
_entry.id   AF-A0A261BES7-F1
#
_cell.length_a   1.000
_cell.length_b   1.000
_cell.length_c   1.000
_cell.angle_alpha   90.00
_cell.angle_beta   90.00
_cell.angle_gamma   90.00
#
_symmetry.space_group_name_H-M   'P 1'
#
loop_
_entity.id
_entity.type
_entity.pdbx_description
1 polymer ?
#
loop_
_entity_poly.entity_id
_entity_poly.type
_entity_poly.pdbx_seq_one_letter_code
_entity_poly.pdbx_strand_id
1 'polypeptide(L)'
;MRLSALLRHQKSTVNVVDLGLISYGAALKEQQKFVDLVKANKSETHSLNFILALEHKPVYTVGIRSKGYTKEEEERLKGLGAEFHRTSRGGLITFHGPGQLVLYPICDVRRVSTRQLGVRNFVDKLEQTIIDSASEGFGIQNIVGCGIEGVSTTSLSRETNRTVTVAEARPVLLNHFAKNFECLLDSSSSNHYCFPHSKLSSAVSNS
;
A
#
# COMPACT_ATOMS: atom_id res chain seq x y z
N MET A 1 28.90 -8.82 -24.70
CA MET A 1 27.61 -8.97 -23.98
C MET A 1 27.54 -7.84 -22.95
N ARG A 2 26.61 -6.87 -23.08
CA ARG A 2 26.64 -5.61 -22.29
C ARG A 2 26.30 -5.87 -20.81
N LEU A 3 27.03 -5.26 -19.88
CA LEU A 3 26.84 -5.31 -18.41
C LEU A 3 25.36 -5.09 -17.99
N SER A 4 24.64 -4.28 -18.77
CA SER A 4 23.21 -4.00 -18.59
C SER A 4 22.29 -5.21 -18.80
N ALA A 5 22.76 -6.32 -19.38
CA ALA A 5 22.00 -7.56 -19.50
C ALA A 5 22.08 -8.45 -18.25
N LEU A 6 23.24 -8.49 -17.60
CA LEU A 6 23.45 -9.26 -16.37
C LEU A 6 22.73 -8.62 -15.17
N LEU A 7 22.70 -7.28 -15.10
CA LEU A 7 21.96 -6.55 -14.06
C LEU A 7 20.43 -6.70 -14.17
N ARG A 8 19.89 -7.14 -15.32
CA ARG A 8 18.44 -7.36 -15.52
C ARG A 8 17.90 -8.62 -14.84
N HIS A 9 18.75 -9.51 -14.33
CA HIS A 9 18.31 -10.73 -13.65
C HIS A 9 18.53 -10.70 -12.15
N GLN A 10 19.09 -9.60 -11.63
CA GLN A 10 19.19 -9.41 -10.20
C GLN A 10 17.82 -9.01 -9.64
N LYS A 11 17.34 -9.77 -8.66
CA LYS A 11 16.11 -9.42 -7.93
C LYS A 11 16.30 -8.10 -7.20
N SER A 12 15.34 -7.20 -7.34
CA SER A 12 15.29 -6.00 -6.51
C SER A 12 15.01 -6.38 -5.06
N THR A 13 15.49 -5.58 -4.11
CA THR A 13 15.07 -5.71 -2.70
C THR A 13 13.99 -4.67 -2.42
N VAL A 14 12.93 -5.10 -1.75
CA VAL A 14 11.81 -4.27 -1.30
C VAL A 14 11.77 -4.32 0.22
N ASN A 15 11.95 -3.16 0.86
CA ASN A 15 12.01 -3.06 2.31
C ASN A 15 10.58 -2.95 2.88
N VAL A 16 10.23 -3.80 3.82
CA VAL A 16 8.92 -3.79 4.47
C VAL A 16 9.01 -2.97 5.75
N VAL A 17 8.19 -1.93 5.84
CA VAL A 17 8.12 -1.04 7.00
C VAL A 17 6.76 -1.23 7.66
N ASP A 18 6.75 -1.77 8.88
CA ASP A 18 5.55 -1.86 9.70
C ASP A 18 5.31 -0.54 10.44
N LEU A 19 4.24 0.16 10.10
CA LEU A 19 3.82 1.40 10.77
C LEU A 19 2.76 1.14 11.85
N GLY A 20 2.29 -0.10 12.00
CA GLY A 20 1.23 -0.46 12.94
C GLY A 20 -0.08 0.28 12.70
N LEU A 21 -0.77 0.62 13.80
CA LEU A 21 -2.03 1.36 13.77
C LEU A 21 -1.76 2.88 13.72
N ILE A 22 -2.12 3.53 12.61
CA ILE A 22 -1.79 4.94 12.34
C ILE A 22 -2.99 5.70 11.77
N SER A 23 -3.08 7.02 12.03
CA SER A 23 -4.10 7.85 11.36
C SER A 23 -3.82 8.01 9.87
N TYR A 24 -4.85 8.24 9.08
CA TYR A 24 -4.71 8.43 7.64
C TYR A 24 -3.80 9.62 7.31
N GLY A 25 -3.99 10.75 8.00
CA GLY A 25 -3.15 11.93 7.80
C GLY A 25 -1.67 11.71 8.16
N ALA A 26 -1.36 10.92 9.18
CA ALA A 26 0.02 10.59 9.52
C ALA A 26 0.64 9.61 8.50
N ALA A 27 -0.12 8.61 8.05
CA ALA A 27 0.33 7.69 7.00
C ALA A 27 0.62 8.39 5.67
N LEU A 28 -0.15 9.42 5.30
CA LEU A 28 0.15 10.24 4.12
C LEU A 28 1.51 10.94 4.23
N LYS A 29 1.86 11.43 5.43
CA LYS A 29 3.18 12.03 5.67
C LYS A 29 4.29 10.99 5.53
N GLU A 30 4.10 9.79 6.07
CA GLU A 30 5.05 8.69 5.88
C GLU A 30 5.20 8.30 4.40
N GLN A 31 4.09 8.13 3.68
CA GLN A 31 4.13 7.87 2.23
C GLN A 31 4.98 8.89 1.48
N GLN A 32 4.78 10.19 1.76
CA GLN A 32 5.55 11.25 1.13
C GLN A 32 7.05 11.15 1.43
N LYS A 33 7.43 10.90 2.69
CA LYS A 33 8.85 10.71 3.07
C LYS A 33 9.52 9.58 2.28
N PHE A 34 8.85 8.44 2.17
CA PHE A 34 9.39 7.28 1.45
C PHE A 34 9.40 7.51 -0.07
N VAL A 35 8.42 8.23 -0.62
CA VAL A 35 8.46 8.67 -2.03
C VAL A 35 9.69 9.52 -2.30
N ASP A 36 10.00 10.46 -1.40
CA ASP A 36 11.15 11.34 -1.55
C ASP A 36 12.48 10.59 -1.41
N LEU A 37 12.56 9.60 -0.51
CA LEU A 37 13.71 8.68 -0.45
C LEU A 37 13.93 7.92 -1.75
N VAL A 38 12.87 7.33 -2.31
CA VAL A 38 12.95 6.57 -3.56
C VAL A 38 13.42 7.48 -4.71
N LYS A 39 12.87 8.69 -4.79
CA LYS A 39 13.29 9.69 -5.80
C LYS A 39 14.76 10.09 -5.65
N ALA A 40 15.20 10.37 -4.42
CA ALA A 40 16.56 10.82 -4.14
C ALA A 40 17.62 9.74 -4.39
N ASN A 41 17.25 8.46 -4.26
CA ASN A 41 18.16 7.32 -4.43
C ASN A 41 17.96 6.59 -5.76
N LYS A 42 17.24 7.20 -6.71
CA LYS A 42 17.01 6.62 -8.02
C LYS A 42 18.26 6.74 -8.89
N SER A 43 18.78 5.61 -9.33
CA SER A 43 19.90 5.54 -10.28
C SER A 43 19.57 4.69 -11.51
N GLU A 44 20.47 4.66 -12.48
CA GLU A 44 20.32 3.84 -13.68
C GLU A 44 20.42 2.32 -13.42
N THR A 45 20.94 1.92 -12.27
CA THR A 45 21.23 0.50 -11.95
C THR A 45 20.58 0.02 -10.66
N HIS A 46 20.22 0.92 -9.75
CA HIS A 46 19.64 0.60 -8.45
C HIS A 46 18.53 1.58 -8.06
N SER A 47 17.51 1.09 -7.35
CA SER A 47 16.47 1.90 -6.73
C SER A 47 16.11 1.29 -5.38
N LEU A 48 15.89 2.15 -4.39
CA LEU A 48 15.20 1.74 -3.17
C LEU A 48 13.72 1.49 -3.50
N ASN A 49 13.14 0.51 -2.82
CA ASN A 49 11.71 0.18 -2.91
C ASN A 49 11.22 -0.16 -1.50
N PHE A 50 9.97 0.20 -1.21
CA PHE A 50 9.36 0.00 0.09
C PHE A 50 7.94 -0.52 -0.03
N ILE A 51 7.50 -1.27 0.98
CA ILE A 51 6.08 -1.52 1.26
C ILE A 51 5.82 -1.02 2.67
N LEU A 52 4.93 -0.03 2.80
CA LEU A 52 4.44 0.38 4.12
C LEU A 52 3.26 -0.51 4.47
N ALA A 53 3.41 -1.34 5.49
CA ALA A 53 2.36 -2.20 6.01
C ALA A 53 1.75 -1.55 7.27
N LEU A 54 0.43 -1.40 7.29
CA LEU A 54 -0.25 -0.69 8.38
C LEU A 54 -1.72 -1.09 8.51
N GLU A 55 -2.32 -0.59 9.58
CA GLU A 55 -3.76 -0.50 9.77
C GLU A 55 -4.13 0.97 10.01
N HIS A 56 -5.31 1.39 9.57
CA HIS A 56 -5.79 2.73 9.84
C HIS A 56 -6.66 2.79 11.09
N LYS A 57 -6.54 3.88 11.85
CA LYS A 57 -7.65 4.33 12.70
C LYS A 57 -8.90 4.56 11.83
N PRO A 58 -10.13 4.44 12.38
CA PRO A 58 -11.36 4.61 11.60
C PRO A 58 -11.32 5.87 10.73
N VAL A 59 -11.47 5.70 9.41
CA VAL A 59 -11.41 6.79 8.43
C VAL A 59 -12.29 6.52 7.22
N TYR A 60 -13.02 7.54 6.78
CA TYR A 60 -13.66 7.61 5.48
C TYR A 60 -12.77 8.39 4.50
N THR A 61 -12.50 7.80 3.34
CA THR A 61 -11.83 8.52 2.24
C THR A 61 -12.71 8.57 1.00
N VAL A 62 -12.81 9.73 0.39
CA VAL A 62 -13.68 9.97 -0.77
C VAL A 62 -12.82 10.28 -2.00
N GLY A 63 -13.03 9.55 -3.08
CA GLY A 63 -12.35 9.76 -4.36
C GLY A 63 -12.95 10.89 -5.20
N ILE A 64 -12.42 11.06 -6.43
CA ILE A 64 -12.78 12.16 -7.35
C ILE A 64 -14.19 12.00 -7.93
N ARG A 65 -14.74 10.78 -8.01
CA ARG A 65 -16.07 10.56 -8.62
C ARG A 65 -17.15 11.09 -7.68
N SER A 66 -17.86 12.14 -8.13
CA SER A 66 -18.90 12.85 -7.37
C SER A 66 -20.32 12.32 -7.58
N LYS A 67 -20.54 11.36 -8.48
CA LYS A 67 -21.88 10.80 -8.72
C LYS A 67 -22.38 10.10 -7.46
N GLY A 68 -23.34 10.73 -6.77
CA GLY A 68 -24.09 10.15 -5.66
C GLY A 68 -23.71 10.63 -4.26
N TYR A 69 -22.88 11.65 -4.12
CA TYR A 69 -22.47 12.14 -2.80
C TYR A 69 -22.99 13.56 -2.52
N THR A 70 -23.93 13.66 -1.60
CA THR A 70 -24.50 14.95 -1.17
C THR A 70 -23.72 15.53 0.02
N LYS A 71 -23.87 16.84 0.25
CA LYS A 71 -23.19 17.52 1.37
C LYS A 71 -23.67 16.98 2.72
N GLU A 72 -24.92 16.57 2.79
CA GLU A 72 -25.57 16.01 3.97
C GLU A 72 -24.93 14.66 4.36
N GLU A 73 -24.60 13.81 3.37
CA GLU A 73 -23.92 12.54 3.63
C GLU A 73 -22.48 12.78 4.15
N GLU A 74 -21.82 13.86 3.70
CA GLU A 74 -20.53 14.26 4.26
C GLU A 74 -20.59 14.69 5.71
N GLU A 75 -21.57 15.52 6.05
CA GLU A 75 -21.78 15.95 7.42
C GLU A 75 -22.14 14.75 8.31
N ARG A 76 -22.96 13.82 7.81
CA ARG A 76 -23.28 12.57 8.51
C ARG A 76 -22.04 11.74 8.79
N LEU A 77 -21.19 11.47 7.79
CA LEU A 77 -19.98 10.66 7.95
C LEU A 77 -18.96 11.31 8.90
N LYS A 78 -18.78 12.64 8.81
CA LYS A 78 -17.94 13.40 9.76
C LYS A 78 -18.46 13.30 11.20
N GLY A 79 -19.78 13.19 11.38
CA GLY A 79 -20.42 13.04 12.69
C GLY A 79 -20.24 11.66 13.35
N LEU A 80 -19.76 10.64 12.64
CA LEU A 80 -19.61 9.27 13.17
C LEU A 80 -18.35 9.05 14.01
N GLY A 81 -17.50 10.08 14.19
CA GLY A 81 -16.28 10.00 15.00
C GLY A 81 -15.08 9.33 14.31
N ALA A 82 -15.19 9.02 13.02
CA ALA A 82 -14.08 8.61 12.17
C ALA A 82 -13.43 9.82 11.46
N GLU A 83 -12.15 9.73 11.11
CA GLU A 83 -11.52 10.75 10.25
C GLU A 83 -12.22 10.81 8.88
N PHE A 84 -12.17 11.96 8.22
CA PHE A 84 -12.76 12.15 6.90
C PHE A 84 -11.79 12.90 5.99
N HIS A 85 -11.45 12.31 4.83
CA HIS A 85 -10.51 12.89 3.88
C HIS A 85 -11.03 12.83 2.44
N ARG A 86 -10.92 13.95 1.72
CA ARG A 86 -11.06 13.96 0.25
C ARG A 86 -9.70 13.66 -0.36
N THR A 87 -9.68 12.76 -1.35
CA THR A 87 -8.46 12.23 -1.93
C THR A 87 -8.49 12.35 -3.44
N SER A 88 -7.32 12.37 -4.08
CA SER A 88 -7.17 12.34 -5.54
C SER A 88 -7.35 10.94 -6.14
N ARG A 89 -7.81 9.95 -5.34
CA ARG A 89 -7.95 8.58 -5.81
C ARG A 89 -9.17 8.43 -6.72
N GLY A 90 -9.11 7.47 -7.65
CA GLY A 90 -10.27 7.02 -8.40
C GLY A 90 -11.25 6.24 -7.51
N GLY A 91 -12.54 6.26 -7.87
CA GLY A 91 -13.60 5.55 -7.13
C GLY A 91 -14.43 6.46 -6.23
N LEU A 92 -15.35 5.84 -5.47
CA LEU A 92 -16.29 6.48 -4.56
C LEU A 92 -15.71 6.50 -3.12
N ILE A 93 -16.58 6.53 -2.12
CA ILE A 93 -16.23 6.46 -0.70
C ILE A 93 -15.66 5.07 -0.37
N THR A 94 -14.63 5.02 0.47
CA THR A 94 -14.18 3.80 1.13
C THR A 94 -13.96 4.06 2.62
N PHE A 95 -14.13 3.02 3.44
CA PHE A 95 -13.82 3.04 4.85
C PHE A 95 -12.57 2.20 5.12
N HIS A 96 -11.74 2.67 6.05
CA HIS A 96 -10.65 1.90 6.62
C HIS A 96 -10.71 1.92 8.14
N GLY A 97 -10.26 0.85 8.79
CA GLY A 97 -10.26 0.72 10.24
C GLY A 97 -9.41 -0.45 10.73
N PRO A 98 -9.33 -0.62 12.07
CA PRO A 98 -8.61 -1.75 12.67
C PRO A 98 -9.14 -3.10 12.17
N GLY A 99 -8.23 -4.06 11.98
CA GLY A 99 -8.48 -5.36 11.36
C GLY A 99 -8.34 -5.37 9.83
N GLN A 100 -8.16 -4.20 9.19
CA GLN A 100 -7.93 -4.10 7.76
C GLN A 100 -6.46 -3.81 7.46
N LEU A 101 -5.75 -4.81 6.94
CA LEU A 101 -4.39 -4.64 6.44
C LEU A 101 -4.38 -3.75 5.19
N VAL A 102 -3.56 -2.70 5.23
CA VAL A 102 -3.27 -1.84 4.09
C VAL A 102 -1.78 -1.95 3.76
N LEU A 103 -1.47 -2.18 2.49
CA LEU A 103 -0.11 -2.10 1.96
C LEU A 103 0.00 -0.92 1.00
N TYR A 104 0.99 -0.05 1.21
CA TYR A 104 1.37 0.99 0.26
C TYR A 104 2.73 0.66 -0.38
N PRO A 105 2.75 0.05 -1.58
CA PRO A 105 3.98 -0.10 -2.35
C PRO A 105 4.49 1.26 -2.84
N ILE A 106 5.71 1.62 -2.42
CA ILE A 106 6.41 2.83 -2.83
C ILE A 106 7.69 2.38 -3.53
N CYS A 107 7.58 2.22 -4.85
CA CYS A 107 8.59 1.55 -5.66
C CYS A 107 8.91 2.31 -6.94
N ASP A 108 10.11 2.12 -7.49
CA ASP A 108 10.37 2.42 -8.90
C ASP A 108 9.74 1.33 -9.76
N VAL A 109 8.57 1.63 -10.32
CA VAL A 109 7.77 0.70 -11.14
C VAL A 109 8.61 0.00 -12.21
N ARG A 110 9.58 0.68 -12.83
CA ARG A 110 10.39 0.09 -13.89
C ARG A 110 11.43 -0.92 -13.40
N ARG A 111 11.69 -0.97 -12.08
CA ARG A 111 12.84 -1.70 -11.50
C ARG A 111 12.50 -2.55 -10.29
N VAL A 112 11.28 -2.47 -9.77
CA VAL A 112 10.80 -3.28 -8.66
C VAL A 112 10.81 -4.78 -8.98
N SER A 113 10.79 -5.14 -10.27
CA SER A 113 10.83 -6.52 -10.74
C SER A 113 12.06 -6.78 -11.60
N THR A 114 12.42 -8.06 -11.77
CA THR A 114 13.41 -8.54 -12.75
C THR A 114 13.08 -8.10 -14.18
N ARG A 115 11.80 -7.84 -14.47
CA ARG A 115 11.31 -7.28 -15.73
C ARG A 115 10.96 -5.81 -15.56
N GLN A 116 11.21 -5.01 -16.59
CA GLN A 116 10.75 -3.64 -16.61
C GLN A 116 9.23 -3.60 -16.73
N LEU A 117 8.57 -3.02 -15.72
CA LEU A 117 7.12 -2.86 -15.73
C LEU A 117 6.74 -1.44 -16.17
N GLY A 118 5.60 -1.35 -16.87
CA GLY A 118 4.82 -0.13 -16.94
C GLY A 118 3.77 -0.08 -15.83
N VAL A 119 3.09 1.05 -15.68
CA VAL A 119 2.07 1.25 -14.63
C VAL A 119 0.94 0.21 -14.71
N ARG A 120 0.46 -0.13 -15.92
CA ARG A 120 -0.58 -1.15 -16.10
C ARG A 120 -0.12 -2.51 -15.55
N ASN A 121 0.98 -3.05 -16.06
CA ASN A 121 1.51 -4.34 -15.61
C ASN A 121 1.84 -4.37 -14.11
N PHE A 122 2.20 -3.22 -13.53
CA PHE A 122 2.39 -3.11 -12.08
C PHE A 122 1.07 -3.28 -11.33
N VAL A 123 0.00 -2.60 -11.77
CA VAL A 123 -1.35 -2.77 -11.20
C VAL A 123 -1.86 -4.20 -11.40
N ASP A 124 -1.69 -4.78 -12.58
CA ASP A 124 -2.09 -6.16 -12.88
C ASP A 124 -1.38 -7.15 -11.93
N LYS A 125 -0.10 -6.93 -11.62
CA LYS A 125 0.64 -7.74 -10.64
C LYS A 125 0.18 -7.54 -9.20
N LEU A 126 -0.24 -6.33 -8.82
CA LEU A 126 -0.87 -6.12 -7.51
C LEU A 126 -2.20 -6.86 -7.42
N GLU A 127 -3.02 -6.81 -8.46
CA GLU A 127 -4.27 -7.56 -8.54
C GLU A 127 -4.03 -9.06 -8.43
N GLN A 128 -3.08 -9.60 -9.21
CA GLN A 128 -2.70 -11.01 -9.14
C GLN A 128 -2.19 -11.39 -7.75
N THR A 129 -1.45 -10.49 -7.08
CA THR A 129 -1.00 -10.70 -5.70
C THR A 129 -2.17 -10.86 -4.73
N ILE A 130 -3.23 -10.07 -4.87
CA ILE A 130 -4.46 -10.24 -4.06
C ILE A 130 -5.12 -11.59 -4.37
N ILE A 131 -5.26 -11.92 -5.66
CA ILE A 131 -5.90 -13.17 -6.11
C ILE A 131 -5.15 -14.38 -5.56
N ASP A 132 -3.83 -14.47 -5.75
CA ASP A 132 -3.03 -15.60 -5.30
C ASP A 132 -3.02 -15.70 -3.76
N SER A 133 -2.97 -14.56 -3.07
CA SER A 133 -3.03 -14.55 -1.60
C SER A 133 -4.32 -15.16 -1.08
N ALA A 134 -5.45 -14.81 -1.68
CA ALA A 134 -6.74 -15.30 -1.23
C ALA A 134 -7.00 -16.75 -1.73
N SER A 135 -6.53 -17.13 -2.92
CA SER A 135 -6.71 -18.49 -3.46
C SER A 135 -5.72 -19.50 -2.89
N GLU A 136 -4.41 -19.30 -3.07
CA GLU A 136 -3.36 -20.19 -2.60
C GLU A 136 -3.17 -20.09 -1.07
N GLY A 137 -3.33 -18.88 -0.51
CA GLY A 137 -3.11 -18.64 0.92
C GLY A 137 -4.31 -18.91 1.82
N PHE A 138 -5.54 -18.71 1.33
CA PHE A 138 -6.77 -18.83 2.13
C PHE A 138 -7.83 -19.77 1.53
N GLY A 139 -7.56 -20.40 0.37
CA GLY A 139 -8.47 -21.36 -0.26
C GLY A 139 -9.71 -20.74 -0.93
N ILE A 140 -9.74 -19.42 -1.13
CA ILE A 140 -10.87 -18.69 -1.70
C ILE A 140 -10.80 -18.75 -3.23
N GLN A 141 -11.74 -19.43 -3.88
CA GLN A 141 -11.64 -19.73 -5.33
C GLN A 141 -12.26 -18.67 -6.24
N ASN A 142 -13.24 -17.89 -5.75
CA ASN A 142 -14.03 -16.96 -6.58
C ASN A 142 -13.64 -15.51 -6.35
N ILE A 143 -12.36 -15.18 -6.57
CA ILE A 143 -11.85 -13.80 -6.42
C ILE A 143 -11.78 -13.14 -7.79
N VAL A 144 -12.40 -11.97 -7.89
CA VAL A 144 -12.31 -11.11 -9.06
C VAL A 144 -11.67 -9.81 -8.62
N GLY A 145 -10.66 -9.34 -9.35
CA GLY A 145 -9.99 -8.10 -9.02
C GLY A 145 -10.89 -6.87 -9.11
N CYS A 146 -10.45 -5.80 -8.47
CA CYS A 146 -11.21 -4.55 -8.36
C CYS A 146 -11.34 -3.88 -9.73
N GLY A 147 -12.57 -3.72 -10.24
CA GLY A 147 -12.83 -2.98 -11.47
C GLY A 147 -13.95 -3.54 -12.35
N ILE A 148 -14.50 -4.70 -12.02
CA ILE A 148 -15.63 -5.31 -12.74
C ILE A 148 -16.96 -4.88 -12.10
N GLU A 149 -17.89 -4.40 -12.92
CA GLU A 149 -19.25 -4.08 -12.48
C GLU A 149 -19.96 -5.34 -11.96
N GLY A 150 -20.62 -5.23 -10.79
CA GLY A 150 -21.37 -6.33 -10.17
C GLY A 150 -20.60 -7.13 -9.11
N VAL A 151 -19.35 -6.78 -8.81
CA VAL A 151 -18.56 -7.42 -7.74
C VAL A 151 -18.45 -6.50 -6.51
N SER A 152 -18.63 -7.05 -5.32
CA SER A 152 -18.54 -6.32 -4.04
C SER A 152 -17.29 -6.73 -3.24
N THR A 153 -16.90 -5.91 -2.27
CA THR A 153 -15.78 -6.24 -1.37
C THR A 153 -16.24 -7.17 -0.25
N THR A 154 -15.38 -8.11 0.15
CA THR A 154 -15.60 -9.03 1.28
C THR A 154 -14.34 -9.05 2.17
N SER A 155 -14.36 -9.83 3.25
CA SER A 155 -13.22 -10.04 4.13
C SER A 155 -12.77 -11.49 4.13
N LEU A 156 -11.47 -11.72 4.33
CA LEU A 156 -10.91 -13.07 4.47
C LEU A 156 -11.64 -13.87 5.55
N SER A 157 -11.99 -13.24 6.67
CA SER A 157 -12.70 -13.92 7.76
C SER A 157 -14.08 -14.42 7.36
N ARG A 158 -14.80 -13.67 6.52
CA ARG A 158 -16.12 -14.07 6.03
C ARG A 158 -16.01 -15.24 5.07
N GLU A 159 -15.11 -15.16 4.09
CA GLU A 159 -14.96 -16.20 3.07
C GLU A 159 -14.37 -17.50 3.63
N THR A 160 -13.55 -17.42 4.69
CA THR A 160 -12.96 -18.60 5.34
C THR A 160 -13.78 -19.14 6.51
N ASN A 161 -14.90 -18.49 6.88
CA ASN A 161 -15.72 -18.83 8.04
C ASN A 161 -14.93 -18.94 9.36
N ARG A 162 -13.85 -18.16 9.51
CA ARG A 162 -13.06 -18.08 10.75
C ARG A 162 -12.45 -16.69 10.90
N THR A 163 -11.94 -16.38 12.09
CA THR A 163 -11.17 -15.14 12.25
C THR A 163 -9.83 -15.28 11.53
N VAL A 164 -9.56 -14.37 10.60
CA VAL A 164 -8.25 -14.14 9.98
C VAL A 164 -7.73 -12.80 10.48
N THR A 165 -6.56 -12.80 11.12
CA THR A 165 -5.96 -11.58 11.68
C THR A 165 -5.02 -10.89 10.69
N VAL A 166 -4.71 -9.61 10.93
CA VAL A 166 -3.69 -8.89 10.14
C VAL A 166 -2.32 -9.54 10.25
N ALA A 167 -1.96 -10.03 11.44
CA ALA A 167 -0.71 -10.75 11.67
C ALA A 167 -0.60 -12.03 10.83
N GLU A 168 -1.72 -12.68 10.57
CA GLU A 168 -1.83 -13.87 9.71
C GLU A 168 -1.84 -13.51 8.22
N ALA A 169 -2.63 -12.51 7.82
CA ALA A 169 -2.79 -12.12 6.41
C ALA A 169 -1.52 -11.49 5.82
N ARG A 170 -0.79 -10.70 6.62
CA ARG A 170 0.38 -9.95 6.17
C ARG A 170 1.49 -10.81 5.55
N PRO A 171 2.02 -11.86 6.20
CA PRO A 171 3.09 -12.67 5.59
C PRO A 171 2.62 -13.37 4.31
N VAL A 172 1.36 -13.81 4.24
CA VAL A 172 0.79 -14.42 3.02
C VAL A 172 0.82 -13.42 1.86
N LEU A 173 0.35 -12.19 2.11
CA LEU A 173 0.27 -11.15 1.10
C LEU A 173 1.65 -10.70 0.62
N LEU A 174 2.59 -10.52 1.56
CA LEU A 174 3.98 -10.18 1.26
C LEU A 174 4.69 -11.27 0.45
N ASN A 175 4.49 -12.55 0.79
CA ASN A 175 5.09 -13.66 0.05
C ASN A 175 4.61 -13.72 -1.40
N HIS A 176 3.31 -13.54 -1.64
CA HIS A 176 2.76 -13.49 -2.99
C HIS A 176 3.22 -12.24 -3.75
N PHE A 177 3.38 -11.10 -3.06
CA PHE A 177 4.00 -9.92 -3.67
C PHE A 177 5.42 -10.26 -4.14
N ALA A 178 6.25 -10.85 -3.28
CA ALA A 178 7.63 -11.20 -3.62
C ALA A 178 7.71 -12.18 -4.80
N LYS A 179 6.84 -13.19 -4.82
CA LYS A 179 6.69 -14.17 -5.90
C LYS A 179 6.32 -13.48 -7.21
N ASN A 180 5.26 -12.68 -7.21
CA ASN A 180 4.70 -12.07 -8.41
C ASN A 180 5.55 -10.93 -8.97
N PHE A 181 6.22 -10.18 -8.11
CA PHE A 181 7.17 -9.14 -8.52
C PHE A 181 8.58 -9.68 -8.76
N GLU A 182 8.85 -10.95 -8.48
CA GLU A 182 10.18 -11.56 -8.59
C GLU A 182 11.24 -10.78 -7.79
N CYS A 183 10.87 -10.25 -6.63
CA CYS A 183 11.74 -9.45 -5.78
C CYS A 183 12.10 -10.20 -4.49
N LEU A 184 13.07 -9.66 -3.75
CA LEU A 184 13.39 -10.05 -2.38
C LEU A 184 12.67 -9.09 -1.43
N LEU A 185 12.25 -9.60 -0.27
CA LEU A 185 11.77 -8.77 0.81
C LEU A 185 12.84 -8.66 1.89
N ASP A 186 13.08 -7.44 2.35
CA ASP A 186 13.84 -7.20 3.56
C ASP A 186 12.92 -6.63 4.63
N SER A 187 12.94 -7.25 5.81
CA SER A 187 12.16 -6.85 6.98
C SER A 187 13.06 -6.48 8.16
N SER A 188 14.35 -6.24 7.89
CA SER A 188 15.29 -5.71 8.87
C SER A 188 14.68 -4.47 9.54
N SER A 189 14.61 -4.52 10.88
CA SER A 189 13.76 -3.70 11.73
C SER A 189 13.71 -2.22 11.34
N SER A 190 12.50 -1.65 11.33
CA SER A 190 12.09 -0.29 10.97
C SER A 190 13.00 0.86 11.45
N ASN A 191 13.86 0.58 12.44
CA ASN A 191 14.85 1.49 13.00
C ASN A 191 15.88 2.02 11.99
N HIS A 192 16.15 1.33 10.88
CA HIS A 192 17.07 1.84 9.85
C HIS A 192 16.50 3.02 9.04
N TYR A 193 15.18 3.16 8.99
CA TYR A 193 14.48 4.22 8.26
C TYR A 193 13.68 5.13 9.20
N CYS A 194 13.90 5.03 10.52
CA CYS A 194 13.38 5.98 11.51
C CYS A 194 13.94 7.38 11.22
N PHE A 195 13.14 8.22 10.59
CA PHE A 195 13.43 9.63 10.51
C PHE A 195 13.25 10.25 11.90
N PRO A 196 14.21 11.06 12.40
CA PRO A 196 14.08 11.66 13.72
C PRO A 196 12.79 12.49 13.80
N HIS A 197 11.89 12.07 14.69
CA HIS A 197 10.68 12.80 15.09
C HIS A 197 11.04 14.03 15.95
N SER A 198 11.93 14.92 15.50
CA SER A 198 12.21 16.18 16.18
C SER A 198 13.14 17.06 15.36
N LYS A 199 12.56 18.01 14.59
CA LYS A 199 13.12 19.34 14.23
C LYS A 199 12.19 20.05 13.23
N LEU A 200 10.93 20.24 13.63
CA LEU A 200 10.00 21.15 12.95
C LEU A 200 9.20 21.91 14.02
N SER A 201 9.92 22.59 14.91
CA SER A 201 9.43 23.66 15.77
C SER A 201 10.63 24.39 16.37
N SER A 202 11.20 25.33 15.60
CA SER A 202 12.01 26.47 16.07
C SER A 202 12.79 27.09 14.90
N ALA A 203 12.11 27.93 14.12
CA ALA A 203 12.59 28.94 13.15
C ALA A 203 11.43 29.10 12.15
N VAL A 204 10.66 30.18 12.08
CA VAL A 204 11.02 31.59 12.13
C VAL A 204 9.86 32.37 12.72
N SER A 205 10.01 32.79 13.97
CA SER A 205 9.45 34.03 14.49
C SER A 205 10.67 34.85 14.89
N ASN A 206 11.09 35.77 14.03
CA ASN A 206 11.85 37.00 14.32
C ASN A 206 12.48 37.53 13.03
N SER A 207 11.74 38.40 12.35
CA SER A 207 12.20 39.63 11.69
C SER A 207 11.02 40.24 10.96
#